data_AF-A0AA34WZU0-F1
#
_entry.id   AF-A0AA34WZU0-F1
#
_cell.length_a   1.000
_cell.length_b   1.000
_cell.length_c   1.000
_cell.angle_alpha   90.00
_cell.angle_beta   90.00
_cell.angle_gamma   90.00
#
_symmetry.space_group_name_H-M   'P 1'
#
loop_
_entity.id
_entity.type
_entity.pdbx_description
1 polymer ?
#
loop_
_entity_poly.entity_id
_entity_poly.type
_entity_poly.pdbx_seq_one_letter_code
_entity_poly.pdbx_strand_id
1 'polypeptide(L)'
;MTPVMEKVDRILIRFGYDKPTRLGFFLFLGWSSLVGRPEETHDNIIKRLNLYPHCDINNEYRGLLEQIDFARVHNIYDELVWRLDTDITARNISNIEGVELSEFNFKNYHLLDDDDQKIVKLGDSEYLFSEAMRQFGLVMEAAEFGPVQAFKSGMCLANIRCQYDVEASRWSVAHIRKKLPLIFHAADFISYNPDAYGEGYLATQIPLQVFLNGTPSEFGQLCWYYQSWILFKDQLPIPGVEAMPIYDFMNWCYDRAKAFFQAFYDKIIEVTATYENTSLFPAFKSDVDERPLIIKALNEHYGDFDADRTTSDPIVRALIIFGYFCSLCETTVAQAGLRPIQ
;
A
#
# COMPACT_ATOMS: atom_id res chain seq x y z
N MET A 1 -13.34 -19.02 7.04
CA MET A 1 -13.18 -17.60 6.66
C MET A 1 -14.35 -17.22 5.75
N THR A 2 -14.66 -15.94 5.57
CA THR A 2 -15.63 -15.53 4.54
C THR A 2 -14.93 -15.44 3.17
N PRO A 3 -15.67 -15.44 2.04
CA PRO A 3 -15.07 -15.36 0.71
C PRO A 3 -14.16 -14.14 0.49
N VAL A 4 -14.52 -12.98 1.06
CA VAL A 4 -13.67 -11.77 0.98
C VAL A 4 -12.35 -11.97 1.72
N MET A 5 -12.37 -12.58 2.92
CA MET A 5 -11.17 -12.86 3.69
C MET A 5 -10.27 -13.87 2.98
N GLU A 6 -10.85 -14.89 2.34
CA GLU A 6 -10.09 -15.84 1.53
C GLU A 6 -9.42 -15.17 0.33
N LYS A 7 -10.10 -14.23 -0.33
CA LYS A 7 -9.51 -13.46 -1.44
C LYS A 7 -8.38 -12.56 -0.96
N VAL A 8 -8.55 -11.89 0.19
CA VAL A 8 -7.48 -11.12 0.85
C VAL A 8 -6.29 -12.02 1.21
N ASP A 9 -6.52 -13.18 1.81
CA ASP A 9 -5.42 -14.09 2.19
C ASP A 9 -4.67 -14.59 0.94
N ARG A 10 -5.41 -14.95 -0.13
CA ARG A 10 -4.83 -15.36 -1.41
C ARG A 10 -3.96 -14.27 -2.04
N ILE A 11 -4.39 -12.99 -1.98
CA ILE A 11 -3.55 -11.93 -2.53
C ILE A 11 -2.26 -11.78 -1.73
N LEU A 12 -2.33 -11.83 -0.40
CA LEU A 12 -1.12 -11.71 0.42
C LEU A 12 -0.19 -12.92 0.25
N ILE A 13 -0.73 -14.14 0.12
CA ILE A 13 0.04 -15.35 -0.22
C ILE A 13 0.74 -15.18 -1.57
N ARG A 14 0.02 -14.68 -2.58
CA ARG A 14 0.54 -14.49 -3.94
C ARG A 14 1.78 -13.60 -3.95
N PHE A 15 1.81 -12.59 -3.09
CA PHE A 15 2.95 -11.66 -2.96
C PHE A 15 3.96 -12.10 -1.88
N GLY A 16 3.88 -13.32 -1.36
CA GLY A 16 4.90 -13.90 -0.50
C GLY A 16 4.86 -13.48 0.97
N TYR A 17 3.78 -12.85 1.44
CA TYR A 17 3.66 -12.51 2.86
C TYR A 17 3.48 -13.77 3.73
N ASP A 18 4.31 -13.86 4.76
CA ASP A 18 4.33 -14.98 5.70
C ASP A 18 3.06 -15.02 6.57
N LYS A 19 2.85 -16.15 7.26
CA LYS A 19 1.64 -16.35 8.06
C LYS A 19 1.45 -15.28 9.15
N PRO A 20 2.46 -14.91 9.95
CA PRO A 20 2.32 -13.80 10.89
C PRO A 20 1.86 -12.51 10.21
N THR A 21 2.54 -12.07 9.15
CA THR A 21 2.19 -10.83 8.44
C THR A 21 0.73 -10.83 7.97
N ARG A 22 0.25 -11.97 7.44
CA ARG A 22 -1.16 -12.11 7.05
C ARG A 22 -2.12 -12.04 8.23
N LEU A 23 -1.81 -12.69 9.35
CA LEU A 23 -2.62 -12.61 10.57
C LEU A 23 -2.69 -11.17 11.11
N GLY A 24 -1.57 -10.45 11.12
CA GLY A 24 -1.55 -9.05 11.53
C GLY A 24 -2.35 -8.15 10.58
N PHE A 25 -2.33 -8.44 9.27
CA PHE A 25 -3.19 -7.72 8.33
C PHE A 25 -4.68 -7.96 8.61
N PHE A 26 -5.09 -9.18 8.98
CA PHE A 26 -6.47 -9.43 9.42
C PHE A 26 -6.83 -8.71 10.71
N LEU A 27 -5.91 -8.63 11.68
CA LEU A 27 -6.07 -7.78 12.87
C LEU A 27 -6.32 -6.33 12.45
N PHE A 28 -5.51 -5.79 11.54
CA PHE A 28 -5.67 -4.44 11.01
C PHE A 28 -7.00 -4.21 10.28
N LEU A 29 -7.47 -5.17 9.47
CA LEU A 29 -8.79 -5.08 8.83
C LEU A 29 -9.91 -5.02 9.86
N GLY A 30 -9.83 -5.81 10.93
CA GLY A 30 -10.73 -5.76 12.06
C GLY A 30 -10.68 -4.41 12.77
N TRP A 31 -9.47 -3.91 13.02
CA TRP A 31 -9.23 -2.64 13.71
C TRP A 31 -9.80 -1.45 12.94
N SER A 32 -9.65 -1.48 11.62
CA SER A 32 -10.12 -0.43 10.74
C SER A 32 -11.58 -0.61 10.32
N SER A 33 -12.25 -1.67 10.77
CA SER A 33 -13.60 -2.03 10.34
C SER A 33 -14.65 -0.97 10.68
N LEU A 34 -14.54 -0.34 11.86
CA LEU A 34 -15.49 0.65 12.39
C LEU A 34 -15.24 2.08 11.90
N VAL A 35 -14.14 2.31 11.18
CA VAL A 35 -13.78 3.61 10.63
C VAL A 35 -14.24 3.70 9.18
N GLY A 36 -15.11 4.66 8.89
CA GLY A 36 -15.59 4.94 7.54
C GLY A 36 -14.45 5.38 6.61
N ARG A 37 -14.49 4.92 5.36
CA ARG A 37 -13.59 5.40 4.31
C ARG A 37 -14.08 6.74 3.72
N PRO A 38 -13.23 7.49 3.00
CA PRO A 38 -13.68 8.65 2.24
C PRO A 38 -14.90 8.28 1.39
N GLU A 39 -15.94 9.10 1.43
CA GLU A 39 -17.18 8.91 0.67
C GLU A 39 -18.05 7.70 1.08
N GLU A 40 -17.65 6.90 2.08
CA GLU A 40 -18.52 5.85 2.63
C GLU A 40 -19.65 6.46 3.47
N THR A 41 -20.88 6.04 3.17
CA THR A 41 -22.04 6.28 4.04
C THR A 41 -22.13 5.21 5.13
N HIS A 42 -22.96 5.45 6.15
CA HIS A 42 -23.24 4.45 7.19
C HIS A 42 -23.72 3.11 6.61
N ASP A 43 -24.58 3.15 5.58
CA ASP A 43 -25.06 1.95 4.89
C ASP A 43 -23.93 1.20 4.16
N ASN A 44 -22.93 1.92 3.63
CA ASN A 44 -21.75 1.29 3.04
C ASN A 44 -20.94 0.55 4.09
N ILE A 45 -20.78 1.12 5.29
CA ILE A 45 -20.08 0.47 6.41
C ILE A 45 -20.82 -0.81 6.81
N ILE A 46 -22.15 -0.78 6.96
CA ILE A 46 -22.94 -1.97 7.31
C ILE A 46 -22.81 -3.05 6.23
N LYS A 47 -22.94 -2.69 4.94
CA LYS A 47 -22.77 -3.62 3.82
C LYS A 47 -21.39 -4.26 3.81
N ARG A 48 -20.34 -3.47 4.07
CA ARG A 48 -18.97 -3.94 4.20
C ARG A 48 -18.81 -4.91 5.37
N LEU A 49 -19.32 -4.58 6.55
CA LEU A 49 -19.25 -5.44 7.73
C LEU A 49 -19.95 -6.79 7.52
N ASN A 50 -21.03 -6.81 6.74
CA ASN A 50 -21.74 -8.05 6.38
C ASN A 50 -20.93 -9.00 5.47
N LEU A 51 -19.81 -8.54 4.89
CA LEU A 51 -18.88 -9.42 4.16
C LEU A 51 -17.99 -10.25 5.10
N TYR A 52 -17.94 -9.90 6.38
CA TYR A 52 -17.05 -10.48 7.39
C TYR A 52 -17.80 -11.38 8.37
N PRO A 53 -17.09 -12.24 9.12
CA PRO A 53 -17.67 -12.97 10.22
C PRO A 53 -18.33 -12.02 11.22
N HIS A 54 -19.54 -12.36 11.65
CA HIS A 54 -20.21 -11.62 12.71
C HIS A 54 -19.37 -11.63 13.99
N CYS A 55 -19.20 -10.47 14.61
CA CYS A 55 -18.47 -10.30 15.87
C CYS A 55 -19.42 -9.68 16.91
N ASP A 56 -19.77 -10.44 17.94
CA ASP A 56 -20.48 -9.90 19.09
C ASP A 56 -19.46 -9.35 20.09
N ILE A 57 -19.11 -8.08 19.93
CA ILE A 57 -18.03 -7.44 20.70
C ILE A 57 -18.25 -7.59 22.22
N ASN A 58 -19.49 -7.50 22.70
CA ASN A 58 -19.78 -7.55 24.13
C ASN A 58 -19.55 -8.95 24.72
N ASN A 59 -19.80 -10.00 23.94
CA ASN A 59 -19.67 -11.38 24.38
C ASN A 59 -18.30 -12.00 24.06
N GLU A 60 -17.65 -11.55 22.99
CA GLU A 60 -16.39 -12.14 22.51
C GLU A 60 -15.14 -11.43 23.04
N TYR A 61 -15.22 -10.17 23.51
CA TYR A 61 -14.01 -9.39 23.82
C TYR A 61 -13.10 -10.04 24.87
N ARG A 62 -13.64 -10.61 25.95
CA ARG A 62 -12.80 -11.27 26.98
C ARG A 62 -12.07 -12.47 26.41
N GLY A 63 -12.82 -13.33 25.75
CA GLY A 63 -12.28 -14.54 25.14
C GLY A 63 -11.22 -14.23 24.09
N LEU A 64 -11.29 -13.11 23.39
CA LEU A 64 -10.30 -12.74 22.38
C LEU A 64 -9.11 -11.97 22.95
N LEU A 65 -9.38 -10.93 23.76
CA LEU A 65 -8.36 -9.98 24.18
C LEU A 65 -7.58 -10.42 25.43
N GLU A 66 -8.14 -11.28 26.29
CA GLU A 66 -7.41 -11.81 27.46
C GLU A 66 -6.36 -12.88 27.03
N GLN A 67 -6.45 -13.41 25.81
CA GLN A 67 -5.53 -14.42 25.30
C GLN A 67 -4.31 -13.84 24.57
N ILE A 68 -4.30 -12.53 24.31
CA ILE A 68 -3.22 -11.85 23.57
C ILE A 68 -2.45 -10.89 24.48
N ASP A 69 -1.22 -10.57 24.10
CA ASP A 69 -0.46 -9.50 24.73
C ASP A 69 -1.03 -8.13 24.31
N PHE A 70 -2.06 -7.70 25.04
CA PHE A 70 -2.81 -6.47 24.78
C PHE A 70 -1.92 -5.23 24.74
N ALA A 71 -0.99 -5.11 25.70
CA ALA A 71 -0.09 -3.96 25.79
C ALA A 71 0.86 -3.90 24.59
N ARG A 72 1.42 -5.04 24.18
CA ARG A 72 2.28 -5.10 23.00
C ARG A 72 1.55 -4.69 21.73
N VAL A 73 0.32 -5.15 21.53
CA VAL A 73 -0.50 -4.77 20.36
C VAL A 73 -0.77 -3.26 20.33
N HIS A 74 -1.08 -2.65 21.48
CA HIS A 74 -1.25 -1.19 21.56
C HIS A 74 0.04 -0.43 21.28
N ASN A 75 1.19 -0.89 21.78
CA ASN A 75 2.48 -0.25 21.56
C ASN A 75 2.92 -0.31 20.08
N ILE A 76 2.72 -1.45 19.41
CA ILE A 76 2.97 -1.61 17.97
C ILE A 76 2.12 -0.61 17.17
N TYR A 77 0.83 -0.50 17.50
CA TYR A 77 -0.08 0.44 16.85
C TYR A 77 0.35 1.90 17.07
N ASP A 78 0.64 2.27 18.31
CA ASP A 78 1.03 3.62 18.66
C ASP A 78 2.36 4.03 18.01
N GLU A 79 3.32 3.11 17.93
CA GLU A 79 4.57 3.34 17.20
C GLU A 79 4.33 3.49 15.69
N LEU A 80 3.50 2.62 15.10
CA LEU A 80 3.16 2.74 13.68
C LEU A 80 2.56 4.11 13.36
N VAL A 81 1.62 4.59 14.19
CA VAL A 81 1.03 5.94 14.04
C VAL A 81 2.08 7.04 14.23
N TRP A 82 2.94 6.91 15.23
CA TRP A 82 4.03 7.86 15.45
C TRP A 82 4.99 7.95 14.27
N ARG A 83 5.27 6.82 13.58
CA ARG A 83 6.12 6.79 12.37
C ARG A 83 5.47 7.47 11.16
N LEU A 84 4.14 7.65 11.15
CA LEU A 84 3.46 8.41 10.08
C LEU A 84 3.74 9.92 10.13
N ASP A 85 4.23 10.42 11.27
CA ASP A 85 4.53 11.83 11.51
C ASP A 85 3.31 12.75 11.32
N THR A 86 2.17 12.30 11.84
CA THR A 86 0.88 13.00 11.70
C THR A 86 0.46 13.65 13.00
N ASP A 87 -0.05 14.87 12.93
CA ASP A 87 -0.59 15.58 14.08
C ASP A 87 -1.98 15.03 14.45
N ILE A 88 -2.01 14.15 15.46
CA ILE A 88 -3.23 13.58 16.01
C ILE A 88 -3.27 13.94 17.50
N THR A 89 -4.14 14.88 17.86
CA THR A 89 -4.37 15.23 19.26
C THR A 89 -5.27 14.19 19.91
N ALA A 90 -4.72 13.39 20.80
CA ALA A 90 -5.50 12.50 21.66
C ALA A 90 -6.12 13.27 22.82
N ARG A 91 -7.34 12.89 23.21
CA ARG A 91 -8.02 13.43 24.38
C ARG A 91 -7.30 12.98 25.66
N ASN A 92 -6.82 13.95 26.43
CA ASN A 92 -6.35 13.70 27.79
C ASN A 92 -7.54 13.41 28.71
N ILE A 93 -7.47 12.30 29.43
CA ILE A 93 -8.37 12.02 30.56
C ILE A 93 -7.66 12.50 31.81
N SER A 94 -8.06 13.67 32.30
CA SER A 94 -7.61 14.17 33.60
C SER A 94 -8.39 13.44 34.69
N ASN A 95 -7.69 12.66 35.53
CA ASN A 95 -8.29 12.15 36.76
C ASN A 95 -8.24 13.22 37.88
N ILE A 96 -9.01 12.97 38.95
CA ILE A 96 -9.18 13.84 40.13
C ILE A 96 -7.84 14.15 40.86
N GLU A 97 -6.76 13.43 40.54
CA GLU A 97 -5.43 13.57 41.15
C GLU A 97 -4.36 14.20 40.23
N GLY A 98 -4.74 14.80 39.10
CA GLY A 98 -3.81 15.53 38.23
C GLY A 98 -2.87 14.64 37.40
N VAL A 99 -3.07 13.32 37.40
CA VAL A 99 -2.41 12.41 36.46
C VAL A 99 -3.21 12.42 35.16
N GLU A 100 -2.55 12.83 34.07
CA GLU A 100 -3.10 12.69 32.72
C GLU A 100 -2.93 11.25 32.26
N LEU A 101 -4.04 10.58 31.99
CA LEU A 101 -4.06 9.28 31.35
C LEU A 101 -4.52 9.46 29.90
N SER A 102 -3.79 8.84 28.97
CA SER A 102 -4.18 8.75 27.56
C SER A 102 -4.10 7.29 27.11
N GLU A 103 -5.15 6.85 26.42
CA GLU A 103 -5.17 5.55 25.72
C GLU A 103 -4.22 5.56 24.49
N PHE A 104 -3.89 6.76 23.99
CA PHE A 104 -3.03 6.97 22.83
C PHE A 104 -1.77 7.69 23.26
N ASN A 105 -0.62 7.02 23.15
CA ASN A 105 0.66 7.61 23.53
C ASN A 105 1.50 8.03 22.32
N PHE A 106 1.19 7.52 21.13
CA PHE A 106 1.86 7.81 19.84
C PHE A 106 3.34 8.18 20.00
N LYS A 107 4.17 7.19 20.35
CA LYS A 107 5.60 7.36 20.56
C LYS A 107 6.38 6.19 19.99
N ASN A 108 7.68 6.36 19.82
CA ASN A 108 8.58 5.28 19.43
C ASN A 108 8.76 4.30 20.61
N TYR A 109 8.36 3.04 20.42
CA TYR A 109 8.57 1.97 21.40
C TYR A 109 9.75 1.06 21.01
N HIS A 110 10.42 1.34 19.88
CA HIS A 110 11.47 0.53 19.30
C HIS A 110 11.04 -0.93 19.05
N LEU A 111 9.81 -1.11 18.57
CA LEU A 111 9.21 -2.41 18.25
C LEU A 111 9.19 -2.71 16.75
N LEU A 112 9.14 -1.67 15.89
CA LEU A 112 9.18 -1.81 14.43
C LEU A 112 10.60 -1.60 13.90
N ASP A 113 11.32 -0.64 14.46
CA ASP A 113 12.74 -0.40 14.18
C ASP A 113 13.39 0.22 15.43
N ASP A 114 14.70 0.05 15.58
CA ASP A 114 15.47 0.64 16.66
C ASP A 114 15.64 2.16 16.49
N ASP A 115 15.51 2.68 15.27
CA ASP A 115 15.69 4.09 14.96
C ASP A 115 14.40 4.94 15.02
N ASP A 116 14.56 6.25 14.79
CA ASP A 116 13.47 7.24 14.74
C ASP A 116 12.93 7.48 13.30
N GLN A 117 13.16 6.56 12.35
CA GLN A 117 12.76 6.72 10.96
C GLN A 117 11.25 6.91 10.82
N LYS A 118 10.87 7.92 10.04
CA LYS A 118 9.48 8.23 9.65
C LYS A 118 9.14 7.67 8.28
N ILE A 119 7.84 7.44 8.05
CA ILE A 119 7.29 6.97 6.76
C ILE A 119 7.16 8.17 5.80
N VAL A 120 8.25 8.47 5.11
CA VAL A 120 8.30 9.55 4.12
C VAL A 120 8.00 9.02 2.73
N LYS A 121 8.63 7.90 2.35
CA LYS A 121 8.58 7.30 1.03
C LYS A 121 7.86 5.94 1.03
N LEU A 122 7.64 5.39 -0.16
CA LEU A 122 6.96 4.11 -0.34
C LEU A 122 7.80 2.94 0.19
N GLY A 123 9.13 2.95 0.04
CA GLY A 123 10.03 1.95 0.61
C GLY A 123 9.99 1.91 2.14
N ASP A 124 9.99 3.08 2.79
CA ASP A 124 9.81 3.19 4.25
C ASP A 124 8.48 2.54 4.68
N SER A 125 7.41 2.82 3.91
CA SER A 125 6.10 2.24 4.15
C SER A 125 6.13 0.71 4.00
N GLU A 126 6.66 0.17 2.90
CA GLU A 126 6.73 -1.28 2.66
C GLU A 126 7.45 -1.99 3.81
N TYR A 127 8.57 -1.44 4.28
CA TYR A 127 9.32 -2.00 5.40
C TYR A 127 8.55 -1.92 6.73
N LEU A 128 8.17 -0.71 7.16
CA LEU A 128 7.59 -0.48 8.49
C LEU A 128 6.20 -1.09 8.64
N PHE A 129 5.37 -1.07 7.59
CA PHE A 129 4.08 -1.74 7.63
C PHE A 129 4.21 -3.25 7.60
N SER A 130 5.12 -3.82 6.81
CA SER A 130 5.35 -5.27 6.83
C SER A 130 5.80 -5.72 8.20
N GLU A 131 6.71 -5.00 8.84
CA GLU A 131 7.16 -5.31 10.19
C GLU A 131 6.04 -5.15 11.23
N ALA A 132 5.25 -4.07 11.15
CA ALA A 132 4.10 -3.89 12.04
C ALA A 132 3.08 -5.04 11.92
N MET A 133 2.72 -5.42 10.68
CA MET A 133 1.81 -6.54 10.42
C MET A 133 2.40 -7.86 10.92
N ARG A 134 3.70 -8.08 10.72
CA ARG A 134 4.38 -9.27 11.25
C ARG A 134 4.34 -9.32 12.78
N GLN A 135 4.65 -8.21 13.46
CA GLN A 135 4.62 -8.10 14.92
C GLN A 135 3.22 -8.31 15.49
N PHE A 136 2.19 -7.71 14.89
CA PHE A 136 0.79 -8.02 15.24
C PHE A 136 0.49 -9.51 15.07
N GLY A 137 0.93 -10.08 13.95
CA GLY A 137 0.79 -11.49 13.62
C GLY A 137 1.40 -12.45 14.62
N LEU A 138 2.60 -12.14 15.11
CA LEU A 138 3.28 -12.94 16.12
C LEU A 138 2.50 -13.00 17.44
N VAL A 139 1.87 -11.89 17.84
CA VAL A 139 0.98 -11.89 19.01
C VAL A 139 -0.25 -12.77 18.78
N MET A 140 -0.85 -12.71 17.58
CA MET A 140 -1.99 -13.57 17.25
C MET A 140 -1.59 -15.04 17.19
N GLU A 141 -0.44 -15.35 16.60
CA GLU A 141 0.05 -16.72 16.48
C GLU A 141 0.40 -17.33 17.84
N ALA A 142 0.96 -16.56 18.77
CA ALA A 142 1.22 -17.01 20.14
C ALA A 142 -0.06 -17.38 20.90
N ALA A 143 -1.20 -16.77 20.54
CA ALA A 143 -2.53 -17.11 21.05
C ALA A 143 -3.22 -18.23 20.24
N GLU A 144 -2.52 -18.86 19.30
CA GLU A 144 -3.06 -19.88 18.38
C GLU A 144 -4.24 -19.39 17.52
N PHE A 145 -4.28 -18.08 17.23
CA PHE A 145 -5.38 -17.49 16.47
C PHE A 145 -5.24 -17.70 14.97
N GLY A 146 -6.38 -17.95 14.32
CA GLY A 146 -6.52 -17.91 12.86
C GLY A 146 -6.99 -16.54 12.35
N PRO A 147 -7.12 -16.37 11.03
CA PRO A 147 -7.55 -15.11 10.41
C PRO A 147 -8.87 -14.55 10.95
N VAL A 148 -9.83 -15.42 11.28
CA VAL A 148 -11.14 -15.01 11.83
C VAL A 148 -10.97 -14.42 13.23
N GLN A 149 -10.23 -15.09 14.11
CA GLN A 149 -9.96 -14.60 15.46
C GLN A 149 -9.15 -13.30 15.41
N ALA A 150 -8.12 -13.21 14.57
CA ALA A 150 -7.35 -11.97 14.40
C ALA A 150 -8.25 -10.79 13.97
N PHE A 151 -9.11 -10.99 12.97
CA PHE A 151 -10.08 -9.97 12.55
C PHE A 151 -11.02 -9.55 13.69
N LYS A 152 -11.61 -10.49 14.42
CA LYS A 152 -12.51 -10.18 15.53
C LYS A 152 -11.80 -9.47 16.68
N SER A 153 -10.57 -9.89 17.02
CA SER A 153 -9.72 -9.18 17.99
C SER A 153 -9.52 -7.73 17.57
N GLY A 154 -9.28 -7.48 16.28
CA GLY A 154 -9.17 -6.14 15.72
C GLY A 154 -10.45 -5.33 15.94
N MET A 155 -11.63 -5.92 15.70
CA MET A 155 -12.91 -5.24 15.96
C MET A 155 -13.09 -4.88 17.44
N CYS A 156 -12.73 -5.78 18.36
CA CYS A 156 -12.80 -5.51 19.79
C CYS A 156 -11.84 -4.37 20.19
N LEU A 157 -10.60 -4.38 19.68
CA LEU A 157 -9.62 -3.31 19.91
C LEU A 157 -10.09 -1.95 19.37
N ALA A 158 -10.68 -1.95 18.17
CA ALA A 158 -11.27 -0.75 17.57
C ALA A 158 -12.36 -0.16 18.47
N ASN A 159 -13.26 -1.02 18.96
CA ASN A 159 -14.35 -0.58 19.82
C ASN A 159 -13.83 0.01 21.15
N ILE A 160 -12.83 -0.62 21.77
CA ILE A 160 -12.19 -0.09 22.99
C ILE A 160 -11.63 1.31 22.71
N ARG A 161 -10.77 1.46 21.70
CA ARG A 161 -10.15 2.74 21.36
C ARG A 161 -11.17 3.83 21.00
N CYS A 162 -12.22 3.48 20.25
CA CYS A 162 -13.31 4.41 19.94
C CYS A 162 -14.09 4.86 21.19
N GLN A 163 -14.25 4.01 22.21
CA GLN A 163 -14.89 4.41 23.46
C GLN A 163 -14.04 5.41 24.26
N TYR A 164 -12.72 5.35 24.15
CA TYR A 164 -11.80 6.31 24.76
C TYR A 164 -11.75 7.63 23.98
N ASP A 165 -11.49 7.56 22.67
CA ASP A 165 -11.42 8.72 21.78
C ASP A 165 -11.78 8.34 20.34
N VAL A 166 -12.98 8.73 19.92
CA VAL A 166 -13.50 8.47 18.57
C VAL A 166 -12.67 9.19 17.51
N GLU A 167 -12.26 10.43 17.77
CA GLU A 167 -11.55 11.24 16.76
C GLU A 167 -10.12 10.72 16.60
N ALA A 168 -9.37 10.50 17.69
CA ALA A 168 -8.03 9.94 17.59
C ALA A 168 -8.02 8.55 16.93
N SER A 169 -9.02 7.70 17.24
CA SER A 169 -9.21 6.40 16.58
C SER A 169 -9.46 6.55 15.07
N ARG A 170 -10.37 7.46 14.69
CA ARG A 170 -10.69 7.71 13.28
C ARG A 170 -9.49 8.23 12.51
N TRP A 171 -8.81 9.26 13.03
CA TRP A 171 -7.70 9.91 12.36
C TRP A 171 -6.49 8.98 12.26
N SER A 172 -6.16 8.22 13.31
CA SER A 172 -5.03 7.28 13.25
C SER A 172 -5.23 6.20 12.19
N VAL A 173 -6.41 5.57 12.13
CA VAL A 173 -6.74 4.59 11.09
C VAL A 173 -6.74 5.21 9.69
N ALA A 174 -7.29 6.43 9.54
CA ALA A 174 -7.31 7.11 8.25
C ALA A 174 -5.90 7.40 7.72
N HIS A 175 -4.98 7.85 8.58
CA HIS A 175 -3.60 8.09 8.22
C HIS A 175 -2.84 6.81 7.90
N ILE A 176 -3.06 5.74 8.69
CA ILE A 176 -2.54 4.40 8.39
C ILE A 176 -2.97 3.98 6.98
N ARG A 177 -4.27 4.02 6.68
CA ARG A 177 -4.82 3.61 5.37
C ARG A 177 -4.21 4.39 4.22
N LYS A 178 -4.06 5.71 4.37
CA LYS A 178 -3.46 6.59 3.34
C LYS A 178 -2.01 6.24 3.03
N LYS A 179 -1.30 5.63 3.97
CA LYS A 179 0.12 5.30 3.87
C LYS A 179 0.39 3.81 3.68
N LEU A 180 -0.65 2.98 3.50
CA LEU A 180 -0.47 1.56 3.24
C LEU A 180 0.43 1.32 2.02
N PRO A 181 1.35 0.35 2.09
CA PRO A 181 2.10 -0.12 0.93
C PRO A 181 1.18 -0.69 -0.13
N LEU A 182 1.65 -0.77 -1.38
CA LEU A 182 0.79 -1.06 -2.53
C LEU A 182 0.01 -2.37 -2.41
N ILE A 183 0.64 -3.43 -1.90
CA ILE A 183 -0.03 -4.74 -1.80
C ILE A 183 -1.01 -4.77 -0.63
N PHE A 184 -0.65 -4.20 0.53
CA PHE A 184 -1.61 -4.04 1.63
C PHE A 184 -2.76 -3.12 1.25
N HIS A 185 -2.52 -2.10 0.42
CA HIS A 185 -3.59 -1.25 -0.10
C HIS A 185 -4.48 -2.01 -1.09
N ALA A 186 -3.93 -2.86 -1.97
CA ALA A 186 -4.72 -3.75 -2.81
C ALA A 186 -5.59 -4.70 -1.97
N ALA A 187 -5.01 -5.28 -0.92
CA ALA A 187 -5.71 -6.16 0.01
C ALA A 187 -6.81 -5.41 0.79
N ASP A 188 -6.53 -4.19 1.26
CA ASP A 188 -7.54 -3.32 1.87
C ASP A 188 -8.63 -2.97 0.85
N PHE A 189 -8.31 -2.75 -0.43
CA PHE A 189 -9.29 -2.47 -1.48
C PHE A 189 -10.25 -3.64 -1.73
N ILE A 190 -9.72 -4.88 -1.82
CA ILE A 190 -10.51 -6.11 -1.92
C ILE A 190 -11.48 -6.24 -0.75
N SER A 191 -11.07 -5.78 0.44
CA SER A 191 -11.82 -5.89 1.69
C SER A 191 -13.23 -5.24 1.62
N TYR A 192 -13.45 -4.33 0.67
CA TYR A 192 -14.73 -3.64 0.43
C TYR A 192 -15.17 -3.56 -1.02
N ASN A 193 -14.30 -3.98 -1.94
CA ASN A 193 -14.62 -4.21 -3.33
C ASN A 193 -14.20 -5.64 -3.71
N PRO A 194 -15.02 -6.66 -3.37
CA PRO A 194 -14.66 -8.05 -3.56
C PRO A 194 -14.41 -8.46 -5.01
N ASP A 195 -14.85 -7.65 -5.98
CA ASP A 195 -14.65 -7.90 -7.41
C ASP A 195 -13.30 -7.37 -7.93
N ALA A 196 -12.58 -6.56 -7.14
CA ALA A 196 -11.29 -6.00 -7.52
C ALA A 196 -10.21 -7.07 -7.75
N TYR A 197 -9.29 -6.82 -8.70
CA TYR A 197 -8.17 -7.69 -9.05
C TYR A 197 -8.59 -9.15 -9.31
N GLY A 198 -9.24 -9.39 -10.45
CA GLY A 198 -9.60 -10.74 -10.90
C GLY A 198 -8.38 -11.64 -11.11
N GLU A 199 -8.60 -12.95 -11.24
CA GLU A 199 -7.53 -13.96 -11.39
C GLU A 199 -6.64 -13.73 -12.62
N GLY A 200 -7.12 -13.02 -13.64
CA GLY A 200 -6.36 -12.68 -14.85
C GLY A 200 -5.35 -11.54 -14.70
N TYR A 201 -5.30 -10.85 -13.56
CA TYR A 201 -4.30 -9.81 -13.35
C TYR A 201 -2.91 -10.43 -13.14
N LEU A 202 -1.94 -9.96 -13.91
CA LEU A 202 -0.52 -10.24 -13.71
C LEU A 202 -0.01 -9.64 -12.39
N ALA A 203 1.05 -10.22 -11.82
CA ALA A 203 1.53 -9.81 -10.49
C ALA A 203 1.99 -8.35 -10.49
N THR A 204 2.61 -7.91 -11.60
CA THR A 204 3.06 -6.54 -11.82
C THR A 204 1.90 -5.54 -11.97
N GLN A 205 0.75 -5.97 -12.50
CA GLN A 205 -0.37 -5.08 -12.78
C GLN A 205 -1.08 -4.55 -11.52
N ILE A 206 -1.11 -5.35 -10.46
CA ILE A 206 -1.80 -5.01 -9.20
C ILE A 206 -1.15 -3.80 -8.50
N PRO A 207 0.15 -3.82 -8.15
CA PRO A 207 0.80 -2.67 -7.54
C PRO A 207 0.78 -1.45 -8.47
N LEU A 208 0.93 -1.64 -9.79
CA LEU A 208 0.82 -0.53 -10.74
C LEU A 208 -0.57 0.13 -10.71
N GLN A 209 -1.64 -0.66 -10.70
CA GLN A 209 -3.00 -0.11 -10.64
C GLN A 209 -3.22 0.67 -9.34
N VAL A 210 -2.78 0.14 -8.20
CA VAL A 210 -2.86 0.84 -6.91
C VAL A 210 -2.10 2.16 -6.97
N PHE A 211 -0.88 2.12 -7.52
CA PHE A 211 -0.02 3.29 -7.63
C PHE A 211 -0.64 4.38 -8.53
N LEU A 212 -1.31 3.99 -9.61
CA LEU A 212 -1.97 4.90 -10.55
C LEU A 212 -3.28 5.50 -10.03
N ASN A 213 -3.93 4.93 -8.99
CA ASN A 213 -5.21 5.44 -8.47
C ASN A 213 -5.15 6.89 -7.97
N GLY A 214 -3.95 7.42 -7.66
CA GLY A 214 -3.74 8.81 -7.28
C GLY A 214 -3.44 9.77 -8.45
N THR A 215 -3.41 9.27 -9.69
CA THR A 215 -3.04 10.06 -10.88
C THR A 215 -4.29 10.58 -11.63
N PRO A 216 -4.17 11.65 -12.43
CA PRO A 216 -5.25 12.08 -13.30
C PRO A 216 -5.70 10.96 -14.24
N SER A 217 -7.01 10.86 -14.47
CA SER A 217 -7.62 9.75 -15.22
C SER A 217 -6.96 9.50 -16.58
N GLU A 218 -6.70 10.56 -17.37
CA GLU A 218 -6.09 10.44 -18.70
C GLU A 218 -4.64 9.94 -18.63
N PHE A 219 -3.87 10.42 -17.65
CA PHE A 219 -2.50 9.97 -17.41
C PHE A 219 -2.48 8.50 -16.98
N GLY A 220 -3.31 8.13 -16.00
CA GLY A 220 -3.44 6.76 -15.52
C GLY A 220 -3.88 5.80 -16.62
N GLN A 221 -4.82 6.20 -17.48
CA GLN A 221 -5.28 5.41 -18.62
C GLN A 221 -4.17 5.19 -19.66
N LEU A 222 -3.41 6.23 -20.01
CA LEU A 222 -2.32 6.08 -20.98
C LEU A 222 -1.18 5.21 -20.41
N CYS A 223 -0.86 5.36 -19.12
CA CYS A 223 0.10 4.49 -18.43
C CYS A 223 -0.39 3.02 -18.38
N TRP A 224 -1.70 2.81 -18.17
CA TRP A 224 -2.31 1.47 -18.21
C TRP A 224 -2.28 0.85 -19.61
N TYR A 225 -2.44 1.67 -20.64
CA TYR A 225 -2.27 1.22 -22.02
C TYR A 225 -0.81 0.88 -22.32
N TYR A 226 0.13 1.71 -21.84
CA TYR A 226 1.57 1.46 -21.94
C TYR A 226 2.01 0.17 -21.24
N GLN A 227 1.54 -0.11 -20.02
CA GLN A 227 1.88 -1.39 -19.36
C GLN A 227 1.37 -2.57 -20.19
N SER A 228 0.19 -2.44 -20.80
CA SER A 228 -0.38 -3.49 -21.64
C SER A 228 0.51 -3.76 -22.87
N TRP A 229 1.11 -2.72 -23.45
CA TRP A 229 2.09 -2.82 -24.54
C TRP A 229 3.38 -3.56 -24.14
N ILE A 230 3.77 -3.47 -22.87
CA ILE A 230 4.95 -4.13 -22.33
C ILE A 230 4.67 -5.60 -22.01
N LEU A 231 3.53 -5.89 -21.39
CA LEU A 231 3.23 -7.21 -20.82
C LEU A 231 2.42 -8.13 -21.74
N PHE A 232 1.73 -7.60 -22.75
CA PHE A 232 0.79 -8.36 -23.57
C PHE A 232 1.06 -8.24 -25.07
N LYS A 233 0.73 -9.31 -25.79
CA LYS A 233 0.65 -9.36 -27.25
C LYS A 233 -0.57 -10.19 -27.64
N ASP A 234 -1.36 -9.69 -28.58
CA ASP A 234 -2.58 -10.38 -29.06
C ASP A 234 -3.53 -10.77 -27.91
N GLN A 235 -3.68 -9.87 -26.92
CA GLN A 235 -4.48 -10.05 -25.70
C GLN A 235 -3.99 -11.15 -24.73
N LEU A 236 -2.80 -11.72 -24.97
CA LEU A 236 -2.20 -12.73 -24.11
C LEU A 236 -0.93 -12.19 -23.44
N PRO A 237 -0.64 -12.59 -22.19
CA PRO A 237 0.62 -12.27 -21.55
C PRO A 237 1.80 -12.79 -22.39
N ILE A 238 2.83 -11.95 -22.55
CA ILE A 238 4.03 -12.33 -23.28
C ILE A 238 4.82 -13.32 -22.40
N PRO A 239 5.06 -14.57 -22.87
CA PRO A 239 5.70 -15.59 -22.06
C PRO A 239 7.08 -15.17 -21.54
N GLY A 240 7.33 -15.42 -20.25
CA GLY A 240 8.62 -15.18 -19.61
C GLY A 240 8.88 -13.75 -19.14
N VAL A 241 8.11 -12.75 -19.57
CA VAL A 241 8.36 -11.33 -19.22
C VAL A 241 8.26 -11.07 -17.70
N GLU A 242 7.24 -11.60 -17.02
CA GLU A 242 7.11 -11.44 -15.56
C GLU A 242 8.21 -12.17 -14.77
N ALA A 243 8.88 -13.16 -15.37
CA ALA A 243 9.92 -13.95 -14.73
C ALA A 243 11.34 -13.48 -15.09
N MET A 244 11.50 -12.48 -15.97
CA MET A 244 12.81 -11.96 -16.36
C MET A 244 13.54 -11.37 -15.14
N PRO A 245 14.85 -11.58 -14.96
CA PRO A 245 15.62 -10.81 -13.98
C PRO A 245 15.39 -9.30 -14.16
N ILE A 246 15.43 -8.51 -13.07
CA ILE A 246 15.09 -7.07 -13.10
C ILE A 246 15.87 -6.31 -14.19
N TYR A 247 17.16 -6.58 -14.37
CA TYR A 247 17.96 -5.93 -15.41
C TYR A 247 17.48 -6.28 -16.83
N ASP A 248 17.16 -7.54 -17.09
CA ASP A 248 16.62 -7.98 -18.39
C ASP A 248 15.22 -7.42 -18.62
N PHE A 249 14.42 -7.32 -17.56
CA PHE A 249 13.11 -6.68 -17.61
C PHE A 249 13.21 -5.17 -17.92
N MET A 250 14.22 -4.47 -17.38
CA MET A 250 14.49 -3.08 -17.75
C MET A 250 14.87 -2.95 -19.22
N ASN A 251 15.69 -3.85 -19.75
CA ASN A 251 16.05 -3.88 -21.18
C ASN A 251 14.81 -4.06 -22.05
N TRP A 252 13.96 -5.01 -21.66
CA TRP A 252 12.66 -5.23 -22.30
C TRP A 252 11.79 -3.98 -22.28
N CYS A 253 11.65 -3.33 -21.12
CA CYS A 253 10.87 -2.10 -20.98
C CYS A 253 11.42 -0.96 -21.85
N TYR A 254 12.74 -0.80 -21.94
CA TYR A 254 13.37 0.23 -22.75
C TYR A 254 13.05 0.11 -24.24
N ASP A 255 13.20 -1.10 -24.80
CA ASP A 255 12.90 -1.35 -26.21
C ASP A 255 11.41 -1.13 -26.50
N ARG A 256 10.55 -1.55 -25.57
CA ARG A 256 9.10 -1.34 -25.66
C ARG A 256 8.72 0.12 -25.53
N ALA A 257 9.40 0.89 -24.68
CA ALA A 257 9.21 2.32 -24.51
C ALA A 257 9.47 3.07 -25.82
N LYS A 258 10.59 2.79 -26.49
CA LYS A 258 10.91 3.41 -27.79
C LYS A 258 9.87 3.12 -28.86
N ALA A 259 9.44 1.86 -28.97
CA ALA A 259 8.41 1.46 -29.93
C ALA A 259 7.07 2.12 -29.62
N PHE A 260 6.71 2.22 -28.33
CA PHE A 260 5.48 2.88 -27.90
C PHE A 260 5.52 4.39 -28.18
N PHE A 261 6.64 5.06 -27.89
CA PHE A 261 6.85 6.48 -28.17
C PHE A 261 6.53 6.81 -29.63
N GLN A 262 7.09 6.03 -30.55
CA GLN A 262 6.91 6.23 -31.99
C GLN A 262 5.45 6.01 -32.44
N ALA A 263 4.75 5.05 -31.82
CA ALA A 263 3.39 4.70 -32.18
C ALA A 263 2.33 5.63 -31.56
N PHE A 264 2.62 6.26 -30.43
CA PHE A 264 1.62 7.01 -29.62
C PHE A 264 2.07 8.44 -29.25
N TYR A 265 3.04 9.01 -29.97
CA TYR A 265 3.63 10.32 -29.69
C TYR A 265 2.58 11.42 -29.43
N ASP A 266 1.59 11.57 -30.33
CA ASP A 266 0.57 12.62 -30.21
C ASP A 266 -0.25 12.50 -28.92
N LYS A 267 -0.62 11.27 -28.53
CA LYS A 267 -1.35 11.02 -27.27
C LYS A 267 -0.50 11.31 -26.05
N ILE A 268 0.81 11.04 -26.12
CA ILE A 268 1.74 11.36 -25.03
C ILE A 268 1.84 12.89 -24.90
N ILE A 269 1.90 13.66 -26.00
CA ILE A 269 1.87 15.14 -25.95
C ILE A 269 0.62 15.63 -25.21
N GLU A 270 -0.55 15.16 -25.61
CA GLU A 270 -1.83 15.62 -25.05
C GLU A 270 -1.87 15.45 -23.53
N VAL A 271 -1.45 14.28 -23.05
CA VAL A 271 -1.45 13.94 -21.61
C VAL A 271 -0.34 14.65 -20.84
N THR A 272 0.81 14.91 -21.46
CA THR A 272 1.95 15.55 -20.78
C THR A 272 1.81 17.06 -20.62
N ALA A 273 1.05 17.70 -21.52
CA ALA A 273 0.70 19.11 -21.38
C ALA A 273 -0.12 19.40 -20.12
N THR A 274 -0.80 18.40 -19.55
CA THR A 274 -1.72 18.54 -18.42
C THR A 274 -1.19 17.98 -17.09
N TYR A 275 -0.02 17.29 -17.08
CA TYR A 275 0.53 16.66 -15.88
C TYR A 275 1.93 17.17 -15.52
N GLU A 276 2.05 17.85 -14.37
CA GLU A 276 3.29 18.55 -13.96
C GLU A 276 4.38 17.62 -13.39
N ASN A 277 4.03 16.47 -12.82
CA ASN A 277 4.95 15.60 -12.05
C ASN A 277 5.85 14.66 -12.89
N THR A 278 5.95 14.85 -14.21
CA THR A 278 6.81 14.02 -15.08
C THR A 278 8.30 14.35 -14.93
N SER A 279 8.63 15.54 -14.42
CA SER A 279 10.00 16.07 -14.31
C SER A 279 10.88 15.34 -13.29
N LEU A 280 10.31 14.38 -12.55
CA LEU A 280 11.03 13.53 -11.60
C LEU A 280 11.89 12.46 -12.30
N PHE A 281 11.69 12.25 -13.61
CA PHE A 281 12.38 11.24 -14.40
C PHE A 281 13.16 11.84 -15.57
N PRO A 282 14.29 11.22 -15.98
CA PRO A 282 15.09 11.72 -17.08
C PRO A 282 14.39 11.55 -18.43
N ALA A 283 14.50 12.54 -19.31
CA ALA A 283 14.18 12.36 -20.73
C ALA A 283 15.16 11.38 -21.40
N PHE A 284 14.68 10.62 -22.39
CA PHE A 284 15.51 9.80 -23.26
C PHE A 284 16.42 10.67 -24.13
N LYS A 285 17.70 10.29 -24.20
CA LYS A 285 18.73 10.91 -25.04
C LYS A 285 19.34 9.83 -25.94
N SER A 286 19.72 10.21 -27.16
CA SER A 286 20.22 9.27 -28.17
C SER A 286 21.44 8.45 -27.73
N ASP A 287 22.27 9.02 -26.84
CA ASP A 287 23.61 8.51 -26.51
C ASP A 287 23.80 8.21 -25.01
N VAL A 288 22.71 8.16 -24.24
CA VAL A 288 22.75 7.89 -22.79
C VAL A 288 22.01 6.61 -22.50
N ASP A 289 22.54 5.81 -21.58
CA ASP A 289 21.78 4.73 -20.97
C ASP A 289 20.98 5.28 -19.79
N GLU A 290 19.66 5.38 -19.94
CA GLU A 290 18.77 5.93 -18.90
C GLU A 290 18.48 4.94 -17.77
N ARG A 291 18.83 3.65 -17.91
CA ARG A 291 18.53 2.62 -16.90
C ARG A 291 19.04 3.02 -15.50
N PRO A 292 20.31 3.43 -15.31
CA PRO A 292 20.81 3.82 -13.99
C PRO A 292 20.14 5.09 -13.46
N LEU A 293 19.75 6.01 -14.35
CA LEU A 293 19.09 7.25 -13.99
C LEU A 293 17.64 7.01 -13.54
N ILE A 294 16.93 6.08 -14.18
CA ILE A 294 15.58 5.68 -13.78
C ILE A 294 15.62 4.99 -12.41
N ILE A 295 16.54 4.05 -12.18
CA ILE A 295 16.68 3.42 -10.86
C ILE A 295 17.03 4.45 -9.79
N LYS A 296 17.95 5.38 -10.10
CA LYS A 296 18.28 6.47 -9.19
C LYS A 296 17.04 7.31 -8.85
N ALA A 297 16.26 7.73 -9.85
CA ALA A 297 15.03 8.47 -9.64
C ALA A 297 14.00 7.68 -8.81
N LEU A 298 13.87 6.38 -9.05
CA LEU A 298 12.98 5.52 -8.26
C LEU A 298 13.40 5.49 -6.79
N ASN A 299 14.68 5.30 -6.50
CA ASN A 299 15.19 5.25 -5.13
C ASN A 299 15.09 6.63 -4.45
N GLU A 300 15.37 7.70 -5.20
CA GLU A 300 15.28 9.07 -4.70
C GLU A 300 13.84 9.46 -4.34
N HIS A 301 12.84 9.08 -5.13
CA HIS A 301 11.46 9.51 -4.94
C HIS A 301 10.58 8.52 -4.17
N TYR A 302 10.81 7.23 -4.35
CA TYR A 302 9.97 6.17 -3.78
C TYR A 302 10.67 5.34 -2.71
N GLY A 303 11.97 5.54 -2.50
CA GLY A 303 12.74 4.82 -1.48
C GLY A 303 13.43 3.59 -2.06
N ASP A 304 14.36 3.02 -1.29
CA ASP A 304 15.06 1.82 -1.72
C ASP A 304 14.16 0.60 -1.54
N PHE A 305 14.02 -0.18 -2.60
CA PHE A 305 13.30 -1.44 -2.56
C PHE A 305 14.34 -2.53 -2.51
N ASP A 306 14.57 -3.06 -1.31
CA ASP A 306 15.47 -4.19 -1.09
C ASP A 306 15.08 -5.35 -2.02
N ALA A 307 15.90 -5.57 -3.05
CA ALA A 307 15.66 -6.54 -4.11
C ALA A 307 15.77 -7.99 -3.59
N ASP A 308 16.38 -8.19 -2.42
CA ASP A 308 16.50 -9.50 -1.78
C ASP A 308 15.22 -9.93 -1.04
N ARG A 309 14.23 -9.03 -0.91
CA ARG A 309 12.90 -9.36 -0.39
C ARG A 309 11.98 -9.80 -1.52
N THR A 310 11.57 -11.07 -1.53
CA THR A 310 10.72 -11.65 -2.56
C THR A 310 9.37 -10.95 -2.77
N THR A 311 8.90 -10.15 -1.80
CA THR A 311 7.64 -9.39 -1.90
C THR A 311 7.78 -8.11 -2.75
N SER A 312 9.01 -7.60 -2.94
CA SER A 312 9.27 -6.31 -3.61
C SER A 312 9.38 -6.42 -5.13
N ASP A 313 9.70 -7.60 -5.70
CA ASP A 313 9.95 -7.74 -7.15
C ASP A 313 8.79 -7.23 -8.03
N PRO A 314 7.52 -7.62 -7.81
CA PRO A 314 6.40 -7.08 -8.60
C PRO A 314 6.18 -5.57 -8.41
N ILE A 315 6.49 -5.03 -7.22
CA ILE A 315 6.41 -3.59 -6.94
C ILE A 315 7.48 -2.86 -7.74
N VAL A 316 8.73 -3.35 -7.69
CA VAL A 316 9.86 -2.79 -8.43
C VAL A 316 9.57 -2.80 -9.94
N ARG A 317 9.05 -3.91 -10.48
CA ARG A 317 8.65 -3.98 -11.90
C ARG A 317 7.58 -2.95 -12.25
N ALA A 318 6.55 -2.79 -11.42
CA ALA A 318 5.51 -1.80 -11.62
C ALA A 318 6.09 -0.37 -11.65
N LEU A 319 7.01 -0.08 -10.73
CA LEU A 319 7.70 1.20 -10.67
C LEU A 319 8.66 1.42 -11.86
N ILE A 320 9.31 0.38 -12.36
CA ILE A 320 10.13 0.44 -13.60
C ILE A 320 9.25 0.79 -14.80
N ILE A 321 8.09 0.12 -14.96
CA ILE A 321 7.12 0.46 -16.01
C ILE A 321 6.72 1.93 -15.90
N PHE A 322 6.33 2.37 -14.70
CA PHE A 322 5.95 3.76 -14.45
C PHE A 322 7.08 4.74 -14.75
N GLY A 323 8.31 4.46 -14.31
CA GLY A 323 9.46 5.33 -14.52
C GLY A 323 9.82 5.50 -15.99
N TYR A 324 9.74 4.42 -16.78
CA TYR A 324 9.90 4.53 -18.23
C TYR A 324 8.78 5.33 -18.88
N PHE A 325 7.54 5.18 -18.42
CA PHE A 325 6.42 5.99 -18.91
C PHE A 325 6.64 7.49 -18.64
N CYS A 326 7.04 7.85 -17.42
CA CYS A 326 7.38 9.23 -17.07
C CYS A 326 8.57 9.77 -17.89
N SER A 327 9.57 8.91 -18.17
CA SER A 327 10.69 9.28 -19.04
C SER A 327 10.25 9.55 -20.48
N LEU A 328 9.31 8.77 -21.03
CA LEU A 328 8.68 9.05 -22.33
C LEU A 328 7.99 10.42 -22.32
N CYS A 329 7.21 10.67 -21.27
CA CYS A 329 6.51 11.93 -21.09
C CYS A 329 7.48 13.13 -21.07
N GLU A 330 8.56 13.03 -20.31
CA GLU A 330 9.56 14.11 -20.23
C GLU A 330 10.32 14.30 -21.55
N THR A 331 10.56 13.21 -22.29
CA THR A 331 11.14 13.27 -23.65
C THR A 331 10.26 14.08 -24.59
N THR A 332 8.94 13.86 -24.53
CA THR A 332 7.97 14.62 -25.33
C THR A 332 7.97 16.09 -24.96
N VAL A 333 7.97 16.42 -23.66
CA VAL A 333 8.02 17.80 -23.17
C VAL A 333 9.28 18.51 -23.69
N ALA A 334 10.43 17.85 -23.62
CA ALA A 334 11.70 18.38 -24.09
C ALA A 334 11.72 18.59 -25.62
N GLN A 335 11.17 17.66 -26.41
CA GLN A 335 11.11 17.76 -27.87
C GLN A 335 10.11 18.81 -28.36
N ALA A 336 8.97 18.93 -27.69
CA ALA A 336 7.91 19.87 -28.04
C ALA A 336 8.17 21.30 -27.51
N GLY A 337 9.24 21.51 -26.73
CA GLY A 337 9.57 22.81 -26.15
C GLY A 337 8.52 23.32 -25.15
N LEU A 338 7.79 22.41 -24.52
CA LEU A 338 6.65 22.73 -23.65
C LEU A 338 7.10 23.25 -22.26
N ARG A 339 8.36 23.01 -21.86
CA ARG A 339 8.99 23.57 -20.65
C ARG A 339 10.47 23.90 -20.93
N PRO A 340 11.03 24.98 -20.34
CA PRO A 340 12.47 25.21 -20.39
C PRO A 340 13.18 24.11 -19.60
N ILE A 341 14.22 23.52 -20.20
CA ILE A 341 15.12 22.56 -19.54
C ILE A 341 15.69 23.27 -18.30
N GLN A 342 15.38 22.76 -17.10
CA GLN A 342 15.97 23.23 -15.85
C GLN A 342 17.37 22.64 -15.64
#